data_AF-A0A932MJH1-F1
#
_entry.id   AF-A0A932MJH1-F1
#
_cell.length_a   1.000
_cell.length_b   1.000
_cell.length_c   1.000
_cell.angle_alpha   90.00
_cell.angle_beta   90.00
_cell.angle_gamma   90.00
#
_symmetry.space_group_name_H-M   'P 1'
#
loop_
_entity.id
_entity.type
_entity.pdbx_description
1 polymer ?
#
loop_
_entity_poly.entity_id
_entity_poly.type
_entity_poly.pdbx_seq_one_letter_code
_entity_poly.pdbx_strand_id
1 'polypeptide(L)'
;MTHDRHNDLTPEEQRTFEALSRRRIPPPHLEESIMNELAERGLLTPSTSPRKRQLFQLAAALALLILGGITGYVVGTGREQPVEPKPQNPLFVLLLHETPNPTENTAELVSEYGQWARGLYTGGRFVTGEKLRETGRVLTKSNGQIAVTKGVRTNETSILGGYFIIEAKDYDDAVRIASECPHLKYGGTIELREIEPT
;
A
#
# COMPACT_ATOMS: atom_id res chain seq x y z
N MET A 1 -34.59 -18.43 -54.05
CA MET A 1 -35.72 -17.89 -53.27
C MET A 1 -36.57 -19.08 -52.86
N THR A 2 -36.81 -19.19 -51.57
CA THR A 2 -37.15 -20.39 -50.78
C THR A 2 -38.52 -20.98 -51.12
N HIS A 3 -38.57 -22.30 -51.30
CA HIS A 3 -39.81 -23.10 -51.30
C HIS A 3 -40.15 -23.41 -49.84
N ASP A 4 -41.20 -22.79 -49.32
CA ASP A 4 -41.71 -23.03 -47.97
C ASP A 4 -42.86 -24.05 -48.03
N ARG A 5 -42.74 -25.16 -47.27
CA ARG A 5 -43.73 -26.25 -47.25
C ARG A 5 -44.88 -25.85 -46.34
N HIS A 6 -46.09 -25.80 -46.89
CA HIS A 6 -47.31 -25.51 -46.16
C HIS A 6 -48.13 -26.79 -45.92
N ASN A 7 -48.19 -27.20 -44.65
CA ASN A 7 -49.34 -27.77 -43.92
C ASN A 7 -50.11 -28.96 -44.55
N ASP A 8 -49.80 -30.19 -44.12
CA ASP A 8 -50.33 -31.48 -44.61
C ASP A 8 -51.67 -31.94 -43.96
N LEU A 9 -52.55 -31.05 -43.52
CA LEU A 9 -53.80 -31.45 -42.84
C LEU A 9 -55.01 -31.42 -43.78
N THR A 10 -55.81 -32.49 -43.77
CA THR A 10 -57.07 -32.52 -44.51
C THR A 10 -58.12 -31.61 -43.85
N PRO A 11 -59.12 -31.10 -44.61
CA PRO A 11 -60.14 -30.21 -44.05
C PRO A 11 -60.97 -30.81 -42.92
N GLU A 12 -61.06 -32.13 -42.83
CA GLU A 12 -61.77 -32.85 -41.78
C GLU A 12 -60.93 -32.97 -40.50
N GLU A 13 -59.63 -33.25 -40.64
CA GLU A 13 -58.66 -33.24 -39.54
C GLU A 13 -58.52 -31.83 -38.95
N GLN A 14 -58.56 -30.81 -39.81
CA GLN A 14 -58.46 -29.41 -39.38
C GLN A 14 -59.65 -28.99 -38.52
N ARG A 15 -60.88 -29.42 -38.86
CA ARG A 15 -62.07 -29.19 -38.02
C ARG A 15 -62.05 -29.96 -36.71
N THR A 16 -61.53 -31.19 -36.73
CA THR A 16 -61.39 -32.02 -35.52
C THR A 16 -60.37 -31.40 -34.57
N PHE A 17 -59.26 -30.89 -35.11
CA PHE A 17 -58.21 -30.21 -34.35
C PHE A 17 -58.69 -28.87 -33.75
N GLU A 18 -59.48 -28.11 -34.51
CA GLU A 18 -60.12 -26.88 -34.00
C GLU A 18 -61.16 -27.19 -32.91
N ALA A 19 -61.92 -28.27 -33.04
CA ALA A 19 -62.89 -28.69 -32.03
C ALA A 19 -62.25 -29.13 -30.70
N LEU A 20 -61.02 -29.64 -30.74
CA LEU A 20 -60.24 -30.05 -29.55
C LEU A 20 -59.60 -28.88 -28.80
N SER A 21 -59.57 -27.68 -29.42
CA SER A 21 -58.90 -26.50 -28.88
C SER A 21 -59.76 -25.73 -27.87
N ARG A 22 -60.20 -26.40 -26.80
CA ARG A 22 -60.49 -25.72 -25.53
C ARG A 22 -59.31 -25.92 -24.60
N ARG A 23 -58.28 -25.08 -24.75
CA ARG A 23 -57.39 -24.75 -23.64
C ARG A 23 -58.24 -24.09 -22.56
N ARG A 24 -58.84 -24.87 -21.66
CA ARG A 24 -59.24 -24.33 -20.36
C ARG A 24 -57.94 -23.90 -19.71
N ILE A 25 -57.79 -22.60 -19.49
CA ILE A 25 -56.74 -22.11 -18.60
C ILE A 25 -57.02 -22.82 -17.26
N PRO A 26 -56.09 -23.65 -16.76
CA PRO A 26 -56.28 -24.27 -15.46
C PRO A 26 -56.51 -23.18 -14.42
N PRO A 27 -57.32 -23.43 -13.37
CA PRO A 27 -57.51 -22.46 -12.31
C PRO A 27 -56.14 -21.96 -11.82
N PRO A 28 -55.97 -20.65 -11.55
CA PRO A 28 -54.67 -20.06 -11.27
C PRO A 28 -53.95 -20.68 -10.04
N HIS A 29 -54.67 -21.42 -9.19
CA HIS A 29 -54.16 -22.11 -8.00
C HIS A 29 -53.92 -23.62 -8.19
N LEU A 30 -54.21 -24.18 -9.37
CA LEU A 30 -54.10 -25.63 -9.60
C LEU A 30 -52.64 -26.10 -9.54
N GLU A 31 -51.73 -25.33 -10.12
CA GLU A 31 -50.29 -25.64 -10.11
C GLU A 31 -49.75 -25.65 -8.69
N GLU A 32 -50.13 -24.65 -7.88
CA GLU A 32 -49.74 -24.54 -6.48
C GLU A 32 -50.29 -25.71 -5.64
N SER A 33 -51.54 -26.12 -5.90
CA SER A 33 -52.16 -27.27 -5.22
C SER A 33 -51.47 -28.58 -5.57
N ILE A 34 -51.11 -28.79 -6.85
CA ILE A 34 -50.36 -29.97 -7.30
C ILE A 34 -48.95 -29.98 -6.71
N MET A 35 -48.28 -28.83 -6.67
CA MET A 35 -46.94 -28.69 -6.08
C MET A 35 -46.96 -29.03 -4.59
N ASN A 36 -47.93 -28.51 -3.84
CA ASN A 36 -48.07 -28.81 -2.41
C ASN A 36 -48.36 -30.29 -2.17
N GLU A 37 -49.26 -30.90 -2.95
CA GLU A 37 -49.59 -32.31 -2.78
C GLU A 37 -48.41 -33.25 -3.14
N LEU A 38 -47.65 -32.93 -4.18
CA LEU A 38 -46.44 -33.68 -4.54
C LEU A 38 -45.32 -33.48 -3.52
N ALA A 39 -45.23 -32.31 -2.89
CA ALA A 39 -44.29 -32.04 -1.79
C ALA A 39 -44.68 -32.81 -0.52
N GLU A 40 -45.97 -32.83 -0.13
CA GLU A 40 -46.47 -33.58 1.02
C GLU A 40 -46.25 -35.09 0.86
N ARG A 41 -46.39 -35.61 -0.36
CA ARG A 41 -46.12 -37.02 -0.69
C ARG A 41 -44.63 -37.36 -0.77
N GLY A 42 -43.73 -36.39 -0.53
CA GLY A 42 -42.28 -36.55 -0.59
C GLY A 42 -41.76 -36.84 -2.01
N LEU A 43 -42.57 -36.59 -3.04
CA LEU A 43 -42.24 -36.85 -4.44
C LEU A 43 -41.49 -35.68 -5.09
N LEU A 44 -41.43 -34.52 -4.42
CA LEU A 44 -40.58 -33.39 -4.79
C LEU A 44 -39.36 -33.33 -3.86
N THR A 45 -38.17 -33.44 -4.44
CA THR A 45 -36.91 -33.04 -3.76
C THR A 45 -36.43 -31.72 -4.37
N PRO A 46 -36.04 -30.71 -3.56
CA PRO A 46 -35.53 -29.46 -4.09
C PRO A 46 -34.20 -29.71 -4.82
N SER A 47 -34.21 -29.53 -6.14
CA SER A 47 -33.00 -29.60 -6.97
C SER A 47 -32.28 -28.25 -6.94
N THR A 48 -31.32 -28.08 -6.03
CA THR A 48 -30.36 -26.97 -6.10
C THR A 48 -29.25 -27.36 -7.07
N SER A 49 -29.28 -26.84 -8.30
CA SER A 49 -28.23 -27.12 -9.26
C SER A 49 -26.90 -26.43 -8.86
N PRO A 50 -25.76 -27.14 -8.90
CA PRO A 50 -24.47 -26.63 -8.42
C PRO A 50 -23.96 -25.42 -9.23
N ARG A 51 -24.42 -25.26 -10.47
CA ARG A 51 -24.05 -24.13 -11.36
C ARG A 51 -24.56 -22.78 -10.88
N LYS A 52 -25.78 -22.69 -10.31
CA LYS A 52 -26.31 -21.41 -9.81
C LYS A 52 -25.55 -20.90 -8.59
N ARG A 53 -25.10 -21.81 -7.71
CA ARG A 53 -24.26 -21.49 -6.54
C ARG A 53 -22.86 -21.02 -6.94
N GLN A 54 -22.24 -21.65 -7.94
CA GLN A 54 -20.95 -21.20 -8.48
C GLN A 54 -21.05 -19.83 -9.18
N LEU A 55 -22.13 -19.59 -9.94
CA LEU A 55 -22.35 -18.31 -10.62
C LEU A 55 -22.57 -17.16 -9.61
N PHE A 56 -23.30 -17.42 -8.52
CA PHE A 56 -23.51 -16.42 -7.45
C PHE A 56 -22.22 -16.16 -6.65
N GLN A 57 -21.40 -17.18 -6.39
CA GLN A 57 -20.11 -17.02 -5.72
C GLN A 57 -19.11 -16.21 -6.57
N LEU A 58 -19.08 -16.41 -7.89
CA LEU A 58 -18.26 -15.61 -8.80
C LEU A 58 -18.71 -14.13 -8.85
N ALA A 59 -20.02 -13.88 -8.88
CA ALA A 59 -20.55 -12.52 -8.87
C ALA A 59 -20.25 -11.79 -7.54
N ALA A 60 -20.35 -12.47 -6.40
CA ALA A 60 -20.00 -11.91 -5.09
C ALA A 60 -18.49 -11.61 -4.96
N ALA A 61 -17.62 -12.46 -5.51
CA ALA A 61 -16.17 -12.23 -5.53
C ALA A 61 -15.78 -11.02 -6.40
N LEU A 62 -16.45 -10.82 -7.54
CA LEU A 62 -16.23 -9.65 -8.41
C LEU A 62 -16.72 -8.35 -7.74
N ALA A 63 -17.85 -8.38 -7.04
CA ALA A 63 -18.35 -7.23 -6.29
C ALA A 63 -17.40 -6.84 -5.14
N LEU A 64 -16.80 -7.81 -4.43
CA LEU A 64 -15.78 -7.57 -3.41
C LEU A 64 -14.47 -7.02 -4.00
N LEU A 65 -14.06 -7.45 -5.19
CA LEU A 65 -12.89 -6.90 -5.89
C LEU A 65 -13.13 -5.46 -6.37
N ILE A 66 -14.33 -5.14 -6.85
CA ILE A 66 -14.69 -3.77 -7.25
C ILE A 66 -14.80 -2.88 -6.01
N LEU A 67 -15.43 -3.35 -4.92
CA LEU A 67 -15.56 -2.58 -3.68
C LEU A 67 -14.20 -2.40 -2.99
N GLY A 68 -13.37 -3.43 -2.92
CA GLY A 68 -12.00 -3.37 -2.40
C GLY A 68 -11.07 -2.53 -3.29
N GLY A 69 -11.26 -2.57 -4.61
CA GLY A 69 -10.53 -1.76 -5.58
C GLY A 69 -10.90 -0.28 -5.49
N ILE A 70 -12.18 0.07 -5.37
CA ILE A 70 -12.63 1.46 -5.16
C ILE A 70 -12.21 1.96 -3.78
N THR A 71 -12.37 1.16 -2.72
CA THR A 71 -11.92 1.53 -1.37
C THR A 71 -10.40 1.70 -1.33
N GLY A 72 -9.64 0.80 -1.95
CA GLY A 72 -8.18 0.89 -2.07
C GLY A 72 -7.72 2.07 -2.95
N TYR A 73 -8.47 2.40 -4.01
CA TYR A 73 -8.19 3.54 -4.89
C TYR A 73 -8.47 4.87 -4.19
N VAL A 74 -9.58 4.99 -3.45
CA VAL A 74 -9.93 6.18 -2.66
C VAL A 74 -8.97 6.37 -1.47
N VAL A 75 -8.54 5.29 -0.81
CA VAL A 75 -7.50 5.34 0.23
C VAL A 75 -6.10 5.62 -0.36
N GLY A 76 -5.87 5.25 -1.62
CA GLY A 76 -4.61 5.47 -2.33
C GLY A 76 -4.44 6.88 -2.90
N THR A 77 -5.52 7.53 -3.33
CA THR A 77 -5.49 8.89 -3.89
C THR A 77 -5.63 10.00 -2.84
N GLY A 78 -6.00 9.66 -1.60
CA GLY A 78 -6.12 10.58 -0.46
C GLY A 78 -4.93 10.59 0.50
N ARG A 79 -3.86 9.84 0.22
CA ARG A 79 -2.58 10.07 0.91
C ARG A 79 -2.01 11.36 0.36
N GLU A 80 -2.36 12.48 0.97
CA GLU A 80 -1.44 13.61 1.05
C GLU A 80 -0.11 13.00 1.50
N GLN A 81 0.87 12.93 0.59
CA GLN A 81 2.24 12.70 1.01
C GLN A 81 2.48 13.75 2.09
N PRO A 82 2.95 13.37 3.30
CA PRO A 82 3.30 14.35 4.31
C PRO A 82 4.20 15.35 3.60
N VAL A 83 3.69 16.57 3.40
CA VAL A 83 4.43 17.58 2.64
C VAL A 83 5.66 17.83 3.49
N GLU A 84 6.82 17.35 3.02
CA GLU A 84 8.07 17.58 3.72
C GLU A 84 8.19 19.09 3.88
N PRO A 85 8.27 19.60 5.13
CA PRO A 85 8.20 21.02 5.35
C PRO A 85 9.35 21.68 4.59
N LYS A 86 9.02 22.57 3.65
CA LYS A 86 10.05 23.31 2.92
C LYS A 86 10.83 24.15 3.96
N PRO A 87 12.18 24.08 3.98
CA PRO A 87 12.97 24.86 4.91
C PRO A 87 12.70 26.36 4.74
N GLN A 88 12.44 27.05 5.84
CA GLN A 88 12.22 28.49 5.93
C GLN A 88 13.39 29.21 6.59
N ASN A 89 14.23 28.49 7.32
CA ASN A 89 15.45 28.96 7.98
C ASN A 89 16.70 28.26 7.41
N PRO A 90 17.92 28.71 7.77
CA PRO A 90 19.14 28.03 7.38
C PRO A 90 19.14 26.54 7.75
N LEU A 91 19.76 25.74 6.90
CA LEU A 91 19.97 24.33 7.16
C LEU A 91 21.31 24.13 7.82
N PHE A 92 21.37 23.18 8.75
CA PHE A 92 22.59 22.76 9.42
C PHE A 92 22.79 21.27 9.22
N VAL A 93 24.01 20.86 8.93
CA VAL A 93 24.42 19.45 8.94
C VAL A 93 25.06 19.11 10.30
N LEU A 94 24.62 17.99 10.86
CA LEU A 94 25.17 17.33 12.04
C LEU A 94 25.92 16.10 11.55
N LEU A 95 27.24 16.13 11.55
CA LEU A 95 28.09 14.99 11.21
C LEU A 95 28.33 14.17 12.48
N LEU A 96 27.89 12.91 12.47
CA LEU A 96 27.89 12.05 13.64
C LEU A 96 29.14 11.18 13.66
N HIS A 97 30.04 11.46 14.58
CA HIS A 97 31.31 10.76 14.74
C HIS A 97 31.23 9.72 15.87
N GLU A 98 31.31 8.45 15.48
CA GLU A 98 31.34 7.31 16.40
C GLU A 98 32.77 7.02 16.85
N THR A 99 32.93 6.58 18.10
CA THR A 99 34.20 6.01 18.58
C THR A 99 34.45 4.64 17.93
N PRO A 100 35.71 4.17 17.78
CA PRO A 100 36.04 2.94 17.04
C PRO A 100 35.47 1.65 17.66
N ASN A 101 34.97 1.72 18.89
CA ASN A 101 34.29 0.64 19.58
C ASN A 101 32.88 1.11 19.96
N PRO A 102 31.99 1.32 18.98
CA PRO A 102 30.67 1.87 19.24
C PRO A 102 29.88 0.90 20.13
N THR A 103 29.07 1.43 21.04
CA THR A 103 28.03 0.64 21.71
C THR A 103 27.24 -0.11 20.65
N GLU A 104 27.06 -1.41 20.84
CA GLU A 104 26.35 -2.29 19.91
C GLU A 104 25.03 -1.63 19.46
N ASN A 105 24.75 -1.68 18.15
CA ASN A 105 23.57 -1.04 17.55
C ASN A 105 22.29 -1.76 18.00
N THR A 106 21.81 -1.49 19.21
CA THR A 106 20.58 -2.07 19.74
C THR A 106 19.37 -1.42 19.08
N ALA A 107 18.26 -2.16 18.99
CA ALA A 107 16.99 -1.63 18.48
C ALA A 107 16.51 -0.38 19.26
N GLU A 108 16.92 -0.25 20.52
CA GLU A 108 16.64 0.89 21.37
C GLU A 108 17.35 2.16 20.88
N LEU A 109 18.63 2.07 20.49
CA LEU A 109 19.36 3.20 19.91
C LEU A 109 18.64 3.74 18.68
N VAL A 110 18.33 2.86 17.73
CA VAL A 110 17.63 3.21 16.49
C VAL A 110 16.28 3.88 16.79
N SER A 111 15.55 3.37 17.79
CA SER A 111 14.29 3.95 18.23
C SER A 111 14.45 5.37 18.80
N GLU A 112 15.48 5.62 19.62
CA GLU A 112 15.75 6.95 20.18
C GLU A 112 16.05 7.99 19.09
N TYR A 113 16.90 7.66 18.11
CA TYR A 113 17.15 8.54 16.96
C TYR A 113 15.87 8.85 16.19
N GLY A 114 15.06 7.82 15.93
CA GLY A 114 13.79 7.97 15.23
C GLY A 114 12.79 8.83 16.00
N GLN A 115 12.74 8.72 17.32
CA GLN A 115 11.86 9.53 18.17
C GLN A 115 12.30 11.00 18.20
N TRP A 116 13.60 11.26 18.35
CA TRP A 116 14.15 12.62 18.31
C TRP A 116 13.87 13.31 16.97
N ALA A 117 14.18 12.65 15.84
CA ALA A 117 13.92 13.19 14.52
C ALA A 117 12.42 13.39 14.26
N ARG A 118 11.57 12.44 14.68
CA ARG A 118 10.11 12.60 14.60
C ARG A 118 9.62 13.79 15.42
N GLY A 119 10.20 14.03 16.61
CA GLY A 119 9.87 15.20 17.43
C GLY A 119 10.09 16.51 16.68
N LEU A 120 11.25 16.66 16.04
CA LEU A 120 11.56 17.83 15.21
C LEU A 120 10.56 17.98 14.05
N TYR A 121 10.30 16.89 13.32
CA TYR A 121 9.35 16.87 12.21
C TYR A 121 7.93 17.28 12.66
N THR A 122 7.41 16.68 13.74
CA THR A 122 6.09 17.03 14.27
C THR A 122 6.01 18.44 14.84
N GLY A 123 7.15 19.00 15.24
CA GLY A 123 7.30 20.41 15.62
C GLY A 123 7.34 21.38 14.43
N GLY A 124 7.12 20.89 13.21
CA GLY A 124 7.10 21.69 11.98
C GLY A 124 8.47 22.09 11.46
N ARG A 125 9.55 21.46 11.95
CA ARG A 125 10.92 21.70 11.47
C ARG A 125 11.31 20.68 10.42
N PHE A 126 12.02 21.13 9.40
CA PHE A 126 12.68 20.21 8.48
C PHE A 126 13.78 19.41 9.19
N VAL A 127 13.76 18.09 8.99
CA VAL A 127 14.82 17.18 9.44
C VAL A 127 14.88 15.97 8.51
N THR A 128 16.10 15.58 8.13
CA THR A 128 16.40 14.34 7.41
C THR A 128 17.75 13.81 7.87
N GLY A 129 18.04 12.54 7.65
CA GLY A 129 19.32 11.96 8.05
C GLY A 129 19.39 10.47 7.81
N GLU A 130 20.62 9.95 7.76
CA GLU A 130 20.90 8.57 7.42
C GLU A 130 22.08 8.02 8.23
N LYS A 131 22.01 6.74 8.60
CA LYS A 131 23.17 6.00 9.10
C LYS A 131 24.05 5.58 7.93
N LEU A 132 25.35 5.82 8.05
CA LEU A 132 26.33 5.38 7.07
C LEU A 132 26.77 3.94 7.37
N ARG A 133 27.11 3.21 6.31
CA ARG A 133 27.77 1.91 6.46
C ARG A 133 29.23 2.12 6.83
N GLU A 134 29.77 1.23 7.66
CA GLU A 134 31.19 1.23 8.05
C GLU A 134 32.13 1.00 6.84
N THR A 135 31.62 0.36 5.78
CA THR A 135 32.36 0.11 4.55
C THR A 135 32.27 1.29 3.59
N GLY A 136 33.38 1.67 2.96
CA GLY A 136 33.39 2.72 1.94
C GLY A 136 34.53 2.61 0.94
N ARG A 137 34.67 3.65 0.11
CA ARG A 137 35.82 3.88 -0.77
C ARG A 137 36.26 5.33 -0.65
N VAL A 138 37.56 5.56 -0.61
CA VAL A 138 38.16 6.90 -0.67
C VAL A 138 38.72 7.11 -2.06
N LEU A 139 38.30 8.18 -2.73
CA LEU A 139 38.81 8.57 -4.03
C LEU A 139 39.73 9.78 -3.87
N THR A 140 40.91 9.73 -4.47
CA THR A 140 41.85 10.86 -4.53
C THR A 140 42.31 11.05 -5.98
N LYS A 141 42.64 12.29 -6.35
CA LYS A 141 43.20 12.59 -7.67
C LYS A 141 44.62 13.13 -7.50
N SER A 142 45.59 12.48 -8.13
CA SER A 142 46.98 12.94 -8.18
C SER A 142 47.51 12.76 -9.60
N ASN A 143 48.23 13.77 -10.11
CA ASN A 143 48.79 13.78 -11.46
C ASN A 143 47.79 13.38 -12.58
N GLY A 144 46.53 13.83 -12.46
CA GLY A 144 45.48 13.55 -13.44
C GLY A 144 44.82 12.17 -13.32
N GLN A 145 45.33 11.27 -12.48
CA GLN A 145 44.81 9.91 -12.28
C GLN A 145 43.98 9.82 -10.99
N ILE A 146 42.91 9.01 -11.01
CA ILE A 146 42.08 8.72 -9.84
C ILE A 146 42.60 7.46 -9.17
N ALA A 147 42.98 7.58 -7.90
CA ALA A 147 43.28 6.44 -7.03
C ALA A 147 42.08 6.15 -6.13
N VAL A 148 41.69 4.87 -6.04
CA VAL A 148 40.57 4.39 -5.22
C VAL A 148 41.10 3.46 -4.13
N THR A 149 40.91 3.85 -2.87
CA THR A 149 41.33 3.07 -1.70
C THR A 149 40.12 2.46 -1.02
N LYS A 150 40.20 1.18 -0.63
CA LYS A 150 39.17 0.51 0.16
C LYS A 150 39.16 1.05 1.59
N GLY A 151 37.98 1.43 2.09
CA GLY A 151 37.80 1.96 3.44
C GLY A 151 37.13 3.33 3.46
N VAL A 152 36.98 3.90 4.65
CA VAL A 152 36.50 5.26 4.90
C VAL A 152 37.63 6.11 5.45
N ARG A 153 37.50 7.44 5.40
CA ARG A 153 38.44 8.31 6.12
C ARG A 153 38.09 8.28 7.60
N THR A 154 39.09 8.08 8.43
CA THR A 154 38.97 8.14 9.89
C THR A 154 39.76 9.36 10.38
N ASN A 155 39.25 10.07 11.37
CA ASN A 155 40.08 10.98 12.16
C ASN A 155 40.69 10.19 13.33
N GLU A 156 41.76 10.69 13.94
CA GLU A 156 42.68 9.97 14.85
C GLU A 156 42.01 9.04 15.88
N THR A 157 40.76 9.32 16.28
CA THR A 157 39.96 8.49 17.18
C THR A 157 38.48 8.36 16.81
N SER A 158 38.05 8.69 15.58
CA SER A 158 36.62 8.62 15.23
C SER A 158 36.34 8.34 13.75
N ILE A 159 35.17 7.75 13.50
CA ILE A 159 34.65 7.42 12.17
C ILE A 159 33.31 8.12 11.98
N LEU A 160 33.08 8.68 10.79
CA LEU A 160 31.78 9.25 10.44
C LEU A 160 30.74 8.12 10.29
N GLY A 161 29.82 8.01 11.24
CA GLY A 161 28.82 6.94 11.32
C GLY A 161 27.44 7.34 10.78
N GLY A 162 27.16 8.63 10.64
CA GLY A 162 25.85 9.13 10.22
C GLY A 162 25.85 10.63 10.00
N TYR A 163 24.71 11.14 9.52
CA TYR A 163 24.46 12.58 9.49
C TYR A 163 22.97 12.88 9.68
N PHE A 164 22.68 14.10 10.16
CA PHE A 164 21.38 14.72 10.02
C PHE A 164 21.52 16.08 9.33
N ILE A 165 20.49 16.49 8.61
CA ILE A 165 20.27 17.87 8.18
C ILE A 165 19.05 18.36 8.94
N ILE A 166 19.17 19.49 9.62
CA ILE A 166 18.09 20.11 10.38
C ILE A 166 17.90 21.55 9.94
N GLU A 167 16.68 22.06 10.10
CA GLU A 167 16.40 23.48 10.03
C GLU A 167 16.48 24.13 11.41
N ALA A 168 17.24 25.23 11.49
CA ALA A 168 17.38 26.02 12.69
C ALA A 168 17.44 27.52 12.35
N LYS A 169 17.03 28.36 13.30
CA LYS A 169 16.99 29.82 13.10
C LYS A 169 18.39 30.44 12.97
N ASP A 170 19.32 29.92 13.76
CA ASP A 170 20.69 30.37 13.91
C ASP A 170 21.52 29.23 14.55
N TYR A 171 22.82 29.49 14.73
CA TYR A 171 23.73 28.53 15.35
C TYR A 171 23.34 28.17 16.79
N ASP A 172 22.76 29.09 17.57
CA ASP A 172 22.36 28.82 18.95
C ASP A 172 21.17 27.84 19.01
N ASP A 173 20.17 28.04 18.16
CA ASP A 173 19.05 27.10 18.00
C ASP A 173 19.53 25.74 17.47
N ALA A 174 20.50 25.74 16.54
CA ALA A 174 21.10 24.53 16.00
C ALA A 174 21.88 23.75 17.07
N VAL A 175 22.67 24.44 17.91
CA VAL A 175 23.40 23.85 19.05
C VAL A 175 22.42 23.27 20.06
N ARG A 176 21.34 23.98 20.38
CA ARG A 176 20.30 23.47 21.27
C ARG A 176 19.70 22.17 20.73
N ILE A 177 19.31 22.13 19.45
CA ILE A 177 18.75 20.93 18.81
C ILE A 177 19.78 19.78 18.80
N ALA A 178 21.04 20.07 18.43
CA ALA A 178 22.10 19.08 18.39
C ALA A 178 22.43 18.52 19.78
N SER A 179 22.31 19.32 20.85
CA SER A 179 22.54 18.89 22.23
C SER A 179 21.52 17.85 22.72
N GLU A 180 20.32 17.86 22.13
CA GLU A 180 19.24 16.91 22.42
C GLU A 180 19.37 15.61 21.58
N CYS A 181 20.29 15.56 20.60
CA CYS A 181 20.49 14.41 19.75
C CYS A 181 21.00 13.19 20.57
N PRO A 182 20.39 12.01 20.43
CA PRO A 182 20.81 10.81 21.16
C PRO A 182 22.29 10.44 20.97
N HIS A 183 22.92 10.88 19.87
CA HIS A 183 24.32 10.59 19.57
C HIS A 183 25.29 10.97 20.69
N LEU A 184 25.05 12.10 21.36
CA LEU A 184 25.91 12.58 22.45
C LEU A 184 25.81 11.72 23.72
N LYS A 185 24.70 10.99 23.92
CA LYS A 185 24.52 10.13 25.10
C LYS A 185 25.45 8.91 25.09
N TYR A 186 25.88 8.47 23.92
CA TYR A 186 26.66 7.24 23.73
C TYR A 186 28.14 7.50 23.46
N GLY A 187 28.65 8.66 23.87
CA GLY A 187 30.06 9.03 23.68
C GLY A 187 30.44 9.40 22.24
N GLY A 188 29.45 9.51 21.34
CA GLY A 188 29.64 10.07 20.01
C GLY A 188 29.88 11.58 20.07
N THR A 189 30.43 12.14 19.00
CA THR A 189 30.64 13.58 18.85
C THR A 189 29.90 14.08 17.63
N ILE A 190 29.43 15.33 17.67
CA ILE A 190 28.69 15.95 16.56
C ILE A 190 29.50 17.15 16.06
N GLU A 191 29.89 17.14 14.80
CA GLU A 191 30.38 18.33 14.09
C GLU A 191 29.19 19.04 13.45
N LEU A 192 28.90 20.26 13.92
CA LEU A 192 27.75 21.07 13.49
C LEU A 192 28.21 22.15 12.51
N ARG A 193 27.58 22.21 11.34
CA ARG A 193 27.91 23.20 10.29
C ARG A 193 26.67 23.73 9.61
N GLU A 194 26.64 25.04 9.37
CA GLU A 194 25.65 25.65 8.49
C GLU A 194 25.89 25.23 7.03
N ILE A 195 24.80 24.98 6.30
CA ILE A 195 24.82 24.67 4.88
C ILE A 195 24.62 25.97 4.10
N GLU A 196 25.64 26.33 3.31
CA GLU A 196 25.55 27.44 2.37
C GLU A 196 24.80 27.00 1.09
N PRO A 197 23.67 27.63 0.73
CA PRO A 197 22.95 27.33 -0.50
C PRO A 197 23.75 27.73 -1.74
N THR A 198 23.80 26.86 -2.76
CA THR A 198 24.47 27.10 -4.06
C THR A 198 23.50 27.37 -5.18
#